data_AF-A0A3A9GEC4-F1
#
_entry.id   AF-A0A3A9GEC4-F1
#
_cell.length_a   1.000
_cell.length_b   1.000
_cell.length_c   1.000
_cell.angle_alpha   90.00
_cell.angle_beta   90.00
_cell.angle_gamma   90.00
#
_symmetry.space_group_name_H-M   'P 1'
#
loop_
_entity.id
_entity.type
_entity.pdbx_description
1 polymer ?
#
loop_
_entity_poly.entity_id
_entity_poly.type
_entity_poly.pdbx_seq_one_letter_code
_entity_poly.pdbx_strand_id
1 'polypeptide(L)'
;MALIKCPECGKEVLDEVTICPECGYEIVSQCDAQCQKKDVPIYRNKKTTAIALWVVACSCFIIAFTRVNNDDYAFYKGHYQTCMEGYAENKSTANAYNGGLFKSSYNYIASNYEDMAKEDNEKLWEYRIQAIILCVGGIFCVILGYKKYNKGVENHGISKMS
;
A
#
# COMPACT_ATOMS: atom_id res chain seq x y z
N MET A 1 -23.17 58.82 9.32
CA MET A 1 -22.30 58.85 8.12
C MET A 1 -20.87 58.82 8.65
N ALA A 2 -20.13 57.76 8.39
CA ALA A 2 -18.74 57.63 8.85
C ALA A 2 -17.82 58.26 7.80
N LEU A 3 -16.82 59.01 8.27
CA LEU A 3 -15.73 59.52 7.45
C LEU A 3 -14.54 58.58 7.64
N ILE A 4 -13.99 58.08 6.54
CA ILE A 4 -12.78 57.27 6.54
C ILE A 4 -11.60 58.13 6.08
N LYS A 5 -10.39 57.81 6.55
CA LYS A 5 -9.17 58.48 6.08
C LYS A 5 -8.59 57.74 4.89
N CYS A 6 -8.30 58.45 3.81
CA CYS A 6 -7.63 57.88 2.67
C CYS A 6 -6.21 57.42 3.07
N PRO A 7 -5.80 56.18 2.76
CA PRO A 7 -4.48 55.65 3.13
C PRO A 7 -3.32 56.33 2.39
N GLU A 8 -3.57 56.92 1.22
CA GLU A 8 -2.53 57.60 0.42
C GLU A 8 -2.36 59.07 0.81
N CYS A 9 -3.45 59.84 0.85
CA CYS A 9 -3.38 61.29 1.03
C CYS A 9 -3.70 61.75 2.46
N GLY A 10 -4.20 60.86 3.33
CA GLY A 10 -4.54 61.16 4.72
C GLY A 10 -5.76 62.06 4.93
N LYS A 11 -6.44 62.47 3.84
CA LYS A 11 -7.65 63.31 3.90
C LYS A 11 -8.89 62.47 4.25
N GLU A 12 -9.86 63.13 4.89
CA GLU A 12 -11.13 62.52 5.29
C GLU A 12 -12.09 62.48 4.09
N VAL A 13 -12.59 61.30 3.77
CA VAL A 13 -13.52 61.03 2.67
C VAL A 13 -14.72 60.25 3.19
N LEU A 14 -15.84 60.29 2.46
CA LEU A 14 -17.01 59.48 2.84
C LEU A 14 -16.72 57.98 2.63
N ASP A 15 -17.28 57.15 3.50
CA ASP A 15 -17.13 55.69 3.44
C ASP A 15 -17.76 55.04 2.18
N GLU A 16 -18.56 55.81 1.41
CA GLU A 16 -19.25 55.32 0.20
C GLU A 16 -18.46 55.57 -1.10
N VAL A 17 -17.36 56.34 -1.06
CA VAL A 17 -16.62 56.68 -2.29
C VAL A 17 -15.57 55.61 -2.61
N THR A 18 -15.71 54.97 -3.77
CA THR A 18 -14.77 53.95 -4.27
C THR A 18 -13.43 54.52 -4.74
N ILE A 19 -13.38 55.83 -5.01
CA ILE A 19 -12.19 56.54 -5.45
C ILE A 19 -12.08 57.84 -4.67
N CYS A 20 -10.91 58.10 -4.10
CA CYS A 20 -10.62 59.35 -3.42
C CYS A 20 -10.66 60.51 -4.44
N PRO A 21 -11.54 61.51 -4.27
CA PRO A 21 -11.61 62.65 -5.21
C PRO A 21 -10.38 63.57 -5.15
N GLU A 22 -9.56 63.45 -4.11
CA GLU A 22 -8.41 64.31 -3.86
C GLU A 22 -7.09 63.79 -4.45
N CYS A 23 -6.89 62.46 -4.46
CA CYS A 23 -5.69 61.86 -5.02
C CYS A 23 -5.95 60.83 -6.13
N GLY A 24 -7.22 60.51 -6.41
CA GLY A 24 -7.60 59.49 -7.39
C GLY A 24 -7.35 58.05 -6.93
N TYR A 25 -7.00 57.81 -5.66
CA TYR A 25 -6.72 56.47 -5.15
C TYR A 25 -8.00 55.65 -4.98
N GLU A 26 -8.02 54.42 -5.49
CA GLU A 26 -9.14 53.48 -5.35
C GLU A 26 -9.22 52.96 -3.91
N ILE A 27 -10.25 53.39 -3.18
CA ILE A 27 -10.54 52.94 -1.82
C ILE A 27 -11.50 51.76 -1.95
N VAL A 28 -10.93 50.56 -2.04
CA VAL A 28 -11.69 49.32 -2.11
C VAL A 28 -12.28 49.04 -0.73
N SER A 29 -13.59 49.26 -0.57
CA SER A 29 -14.30 48.90 0.65
C SER A 29 -14.12 47.40 0.90
N GLN A 30 -13.62 47.03 2.08
CA GLN A 30 -13.28 45.64 2.43
C GLN A 30 -14.49 44.70 2.56
N CYS A 31 -15.66 45.08 2.05
CA CYS A 31 -16.79 44.17 1.90
C CYS A 31 -16.67 43.21 0.70
N ASP A 32 -15.76 43.45 -0.27
CA ASP A 32 -15.68 42.60 -1.48
C ASP A 32 -14.32 41.91 -1.72
N ALA A 33 -13.39 41.96 -0.76
CA ALA A 33 -12.15 41.18 -0.79
C ALA A 33 -12.28 39.78 -0.13
N GLN A 34 -13.50 39.38 0.23
CA GLN A 34 -13.86 38.04 0.71
C GLN A 34 -14.82 37.32 -0.24
N CYS A 35 -14.75 37.59 -1.55
CA CYS A 35 -15.46 36.79 -2.55
C CYS A 35 -14.59 36.64 -3.82
N GLN A 36 -13.59 35.75 -3.78
CA GLN A 36 -13.15 34.91 -4.93
C GLN A 36 -11.85 34.13 -4.64
N LYS A 37 -11.82 33.39 -3.53
CA LYS A 37 -11.24 32.04 -3.56
C LYS A 37 -12.33 31.09 -3.10
N LYS A 38 -13.32 30.86 -3.96
CA LYS A 38 -14.18 29.69 -3.80
C LYS A 38 -13.34 28.51 -4.23
N ASP A 39 -12.66 27.90 -3.29
CA ASP A 39 -12.19 26.53 -3.39
C ASP A 39 -13.37 25.73 -3.94
N VAL A 40 -13.22 25.26 -5.18
CA VAL A 40 -14.24 24.43 -5.83
C VAL A 40 -14.46 23.25 -4.89
N PRO A 41 -15.68 23.04 -4.34
CA PRO A 41 -15.92 21.90 -3.47
C PRO A 41 -15.81 20.65 -4.34
N ILE A 42 -14.64 20.02 -4.32
CA ILE A 42 -14.46 18.67 -4.86
C ILE A 42 -15.25 17.75 -3.91
N TYR A 43 -16.53 17.58 -4.21
CA TYR A 43 -17.37 16.52 -3.64
C TYR A 43 -16.82 15.18 -4.14
N ARG A 44 -15.79 14.67 -3.46
CA ARG A 44 -15.33 13.29 -3.62
C ARG A 44 -16.28 12.41 -2.83
N ASN A 45 -17.13 11.67 -3.54
CA ASN A 45 -18.11 10.75 -2.97
C ASN A 45 -17.41 9.77 -2.01
N LYS A 46 -17.68 9.88 -0.70
CA LYS A 46 -17.01 9.11 0.36
C LYS A 46 -17.06 7.59 0.14
N LYS A 47 -18.10 7.10 -0.55
CA LYS A 47 -18.26 5.68 -0.89
C LYS A 47 -17.26 5.22 -1.95
N THR A 48 -16.91 6.06 -2.94
CA THR A 48 -16.05 5.63 -4.06
C THR A 48 -14.59 5.47 -3.64
N THR A 49 -14.11 6.26 -2.68
CA THR A 49 -12.72 6.15 -2.19
C THR A 49 -12.53 4.89 -1.35
N ALA A 50 -13.51 4.54 -0.51
CA ALA A 50 -13.48 3.30 0.26
C ALA A 50 -13.59 2.06 -0.64
N ILE A 51 -14.47 2.09 -1.64
CA ILE A 51 -14.62 1.00 -2.62
C ILE A 51 -13.33 0.83 -3.44
N ALA A 52 -12.69 1.92 -3.88
CA ALA A 52 -11.44 1.85 -4.62
C ALA A 52 -10.31 1.19 -3.81
N LEU A 53 -10.17 1.54 -2.52
CA LEU A 53 -9.19 0.89 -1.63
C LEU A 53 -9.48 -0.62 -1.45
N TRP A 54 -10.75 -1.00 -1.37
CA TRP A 54 -11.17 -2.40 -1.26
C TRP A 54 -10.85 -3.21 -2.53
N VAL A 55 -11.15 -2.65 -3.72
CA VAL A 55 -10.85 -3.30 -5.00
C VAL A 55 -9.34 -3.51 -5.17
N VAL A 56 -8.53 -2.51 -4.81
CA VAL A 56 -7.06 -2.64 -4.84
C VAL A 56 -6.61 -3.77 -3.90
N ALA A 57 -7.12 -3.85 -2.68
CA ALA A 57 -6.79 -4.91 -1.75
C ALA A 57 -7.18 -6.31 -2.28
N CYS A 58 -8.39 -6.46 -2.81
CA CYS A 58 -8.85 -7.71 -3.43
C CYS A 58 -7.99 -8.11 -4.63
N SER A 59 -7.61 -7.16 -5.48
CA SER A 59 -6.75 -7.42 -6.64
C SER A 59 -5.36 -7.91 -6.22
N CYS A 60 -4.75 -7.33 -5.18
CA CYS A 60 -3.48 -7.80 -4.62
C CYS A 60 -3.61 -9.21 -4.04
N PHE A 61 -4.73 -9.53 -3.38
CA PHE A 61 -4.98 -10.86 -2.82
C PHE A 61 -5.13 -11.93 -3.91
N ILE A 62 -5.82 -11.61 -5.01
CA ILE A 62 -5.94 -12.50 -6.17
C ILE A 62 -4.58 -12.74 -6.82
N ILE A 63 -3.75 -11.71 -6.97
CA ILE A 63 -2.40 -11.84 -7.50
C ILE A 63 -1.53 -12.72 -6.58
N ALA A 64 -1.61 -12.55 -5.26
CA ALA A 64 -0.90 -13.42 -4.33
C ALA A 64 -1.36 -14.88 -4.44
N PHE A 65 -2.67 -15.11 -4.54
CA PHE A 65 -3.26 -16.45 -4.66
C PHE A 65 -2.86 -17.16 -5.96
N THR A 66 -2.83 -16.43 -7.08
CA THR A 66 -2.40 -16.96 -8.37
C THR A 66 -0.90 -17.30 -8.40
N ARG A 67 -0.06 -16.63 -7.59
CA ARG A 67 1.37 -16.99 -7.44
C ARG A 67 1.59 -18.25 -6.61
N VAL A 68 0.79 -18.45 -5.56
CA VAL A 68 0.88 -19.66 -4.72
C VAL A 68 0.34 -20.90 -5.45
N ASN A 69 -0.67 -20.72 -6.29
CA ASN A 69 -1.21 -21.77 -7.14
C ASN A 69 -0.53 -21.85 -8.51
N ASN A 70 0.68 -21.29 -8.65
CA ASN A 70 1.45 -21.40 -9.89
C ASN A 70 1.91 -22.85 -10.10
N ASP A 71 1.97 -23.27 -11.36
CA ASP A 71 2.37 -24.64 -11.75
C ASP A 71 3.78 -24.99 -11.24
N ASP A 72 4.68 -24.00 -11.17
CA ASP A 72 6.01 -24.14 -10.59
C ASP A 72 5.98 -24.57 -9.12
N TYR A 73 5.09 -23.99 -8.30
CA TYR A 73 4.96 -24.34 -6.89
C TYR A 73 4.47 -25.78 -6.73
N ALA A 74 3.52 -26.21 -7.57
CA ALA A 74 3.04 -27.57 -7.59
C ALA A 74 4.15 -28.57 -7.99
N PHE A 75 4.98 -28.20 -8.97
CA PHE A 75 6.14 -28.98 -9.39
C PHE A 75 7.16 -29.15 -8.25
N TYR A 76 7.64 -28.08 -7.64
CA TYR A 76 8.62 -28.15 -6.54
C TYR A 76 8.09 -28.94 -5.34
N LYS A 77 6.80 -28.78 -5.03
CA LYS A 77 6.17 -29.55 -3.95
C LYS A 77 6.10 -31.04 -4.27
N GLY A 78 5.77 -31.40 -5.51
CA GLY A 78 5.73 -32.79 -5.96
C GLY A 78 7.13 -33.42 -5.96
N HIS A 79 8.10 -32.73 -6.56
CA HIS A 79 9.49 -33.20 -6.64
C HIS A 79 10.11 -33.37 -5.26
N TYR A 80 9.89 -32.43 -4.33
CA TYR A 80 10.30 -32.56 -2.93
C TYR A 80 9.80 -33.86 -2.30
N GLN A 81 8.52 -34.20 -2.50
CA GLN A 81 7.94 -35.41 -1.94
C GLN A 81 8.58 -36.67 -2.53
N THR A 82 8.75 -36.71 -3.86
CA THR A 82 9.44 -37.82 -4.53
C THR A 82 10.88 -37.98 -4.05
N CYS A 83 11.61 -36.88 -3.84
CA CYS A 83 12.96 -36.91 -3.30
C CYS A 83 12.98 -37.48 -1.88
N MET A 84 12.06 -37.07 -1.01
CA MET A 84 11.97 -37.57 0.36
C MET A 84 11.59 -39.06 0.42
N GLU A 85 10.73 -39.53 -0.49
CA GLU A 85 10.42 -40.95 -0.65
C GLU A 85 11.66 -41.75 -1.09
N GLY A 86 12.38 -41.26 -2.11
CA GLY A 86 13.64 -41.85 -2.55
C GLY A 86 14.71 -41.87 -1.46
N TYR A 87 14.84 -40.80 -0.67
CA TYR A 87 15.71 -40.75 0.50
C TYR A 87 15.34 -41.85 1.50
N ALA A 88 14.06 -41.94 1.88
CA ALA A 88 13.58 -42.89 2.87
C ALA A 88 13.81 -44.34 2.43
N GLU A 89 13.52 -44.65 1.16
CA GLU A 89 13.73 -45.98 0.58
C GLU A 89 15.22 -46.35 0.63
N ASN A 90 16.09 -45.52 0.05
CA ASN A 90 17.52 -45.79 0.00
C ASN A 90 18.13 -45.88 1.40
N LYS A 91 17.70 -45.03 2.34
CA LYS A 91 18.15 -45.11 3.73
C LYS A 91 17.72 -46.42 4.39
N SER A 92 16.49 -46.87 4.14
CA SER A 92 15.99 -48.15 4.64
C SER A 92 16.79 -49.33 4.06
N THR A 93 17.05 -49.32 2.75
CA THR A 93 17.83 -50.35 2.07
C THR A 93 19.26 -50.39 2.60
N ALA A 94 19.89 -49.22 2.78
CA ALA A 94 21.23 -49.13 3.38
C ALA A 94 21.29 -49.75 4.78
N ASN A 95 20.23 -49.58 5.58
CA ASN A 95 20.14 -50.14 6.93
C ASN A 95 19.84 -51.63 6.94
N ALA A 96 19.18 -52.17 5.91
CA ALA A 96 18.88 -53.60 5.78
C ALA A 96 20.11 -54.43 5.36
N TYR A 97 21.11 -53.83 4.71
CA TYR A 97 22.35 -54.52 4.35
C TYR A 97 23.28 -54.73 5.56
N ASN A 98 23.54 -55.99 5.89
CA ASN A 98 24.50 -56.38 6.95
C ASN A 98 25.97 -56.23 6.54
N GLY A 99 26.29 -56.07 5.25
CA GLY A 99 27.64 -55.87 4.73
C GLY A 99 27.92 -54.43 4.29
N GLY A 100 29.11 -53.90 4.60
CA GLY A 100 29.44 -52.48 4.39
C GLY A 100 29.51 -52.02 2.93
N LEU A 101 29.75 -52.91 1.98
CA LEU A 101 30.08 -52.56 0.59
C LEU A 101 28.91 -51.89 -0.16
N PHE A 102 27.69 -52.39 0.01
CA PHE A 102 26.49 -51.79 -0.61
C PHE A 102 25.85 -50.70 0.26
N LYS A 103 26.01 -50.77 1.58
CA LYS A 103 25.50 -49.76 2.53
C LYS A 103 26.00 -48.36 2.19
N SER A 104 27.26 -48.22 1.78
CA SER A 104 27.82 -46.91 1.43
C SER A 104 27.19 -46.33 0.16
N SER A 105 26.93 -47.17 -0.85
CA SER A 105 26.30 -46.74 -2.11
C SER A 105 24.88 -46.21 -1.87
N TYR A 106 24.06 -46.95 -1.14
CA TYR A 106 22.70 -46.52 -0.80
C TYR A 106 22.67 -45.27 0.09
N ASN A 107 23.64 -45.11 1.01
CA ASN A 107 23.75 -43.86 1.77
C ASN A 107 24.12 -42.66 0.88
N TYR A 108 24.98 -42.86 -0.12
CA TYR A 108 25.34 -41.81 -1.08
C TYR A 108 24.15 -41.42 -1.98
N ILE A 109 23.38 -42.40 -2.45
CA ILE A 109 22.15 -42.14 -3.20
C ILE A 109 21.14 -41.39 -2.32
N ALA A 110 20.98 -41.82 -1.07
CA ALA A 110 20.12 -41.13 -0.11
C ALA A 110 20.57 -39.68 0.10
N SER A 111 21.86 -39.41 0.31
CA SER A 111 22.33 -38.02 0.47
C SER A 111 22.05 -37.15 -0.75
N ASN A 112 22.15 -37.69 -1.97
CA ASN A 112 21.80 -36.92 -3.18
C ASN A 112 20.31 -36.53 -3.19
N TYR A 113 19.41 -37.46 -2.82
CA TYR A 113 17.99 -37.15 -2.68
C TYR A 113 17.73 -36.12 -1.58
N GLU A 114 18.46 -36.19 -0.48
CA GLU A 114 18.37 -35.22 0.61
C GLU A 114 18.76 -33.80 0.14
N ASP A 115 19.86 -33.68 -0.59
CA ASP A 115 20.35 -32.40 -1.10
C ASP A 115 19.38 -31.80 -2.14
N MET A 116 18.86 -32.61 -3.07
CA MET A 116 17.81 -32.20 -3.99
C MET A 116 16.54 -31.73 -3.26
N ALA A 117 16.11 -32.45 -2.22
CA ALA A 117 14.95 -32.05 -1.41
C ALA A 117 15.18 -30.73 -0.66
N LYS A 118 16.40 -30.47 -0.18
CA LYS A 118 16.75 -29.18 0.44
C LYS A 118 16.62 -28.04 -0.55
N GLU A 119 17.15 -28.20 -1.76
CA GLU A 119 17.05 -27.19 -2.82
C GLU A 119 15.59 -26.85 -3.18
N ASP A 120 14.73 -27.87 -3.31
CA ASP A 120 13.30 -27.63 -3.56
C ASP A 120 12.60 -26.94 -2.41
N ASN A 121 12.92 -27.32 -1.18
CA ASN A 121 12.33 -26.71 0.01
C ASN A 121 12.74 -25.23 0.14
N GLU A 122 13.98 -24.89 -0.22
CA GLU A 122 14.44 -23.50 -0.29
C GLU A 122 13.59 -22.70 -1.29
N LYS A 123 13.39 -23.22 -2.50
CA LYS A 123 12.53 -22.58 -3.51
C LYS A 123 11.07 -22.46 -3.05
N LEU A 124 10.51 -23.50 -2.45
CA LEU A 124 9.16 -23.46 -1.85
C LEU A 124 9.05 -22.38 -0.79
N TRP A 125 10.11 -22.17 0.00
CA TRP A 125 10.17 -21.13 1.02
C TRP A 125 10.23 -19.73 0.41
N GLU A 126 10.99 -19.54 -0.66
CA GLU A 126 11.01 -18.27 -1.41
C GLU A 126 9.61 -17.90 -1.92
N TYR A 127 8.89 -18.85 -2.54
CA TYR A 127 7.52 -18.61 -3.01
C TYR A 127 6.58 -18.19 -1.86
N ARG A 128 6.71 -18.83 -0.69
CA ARG A 128 5.93 -18.48 0.51
C ARG A 128 6.26 -17.07 1.00
N ILE A 129 7.55 -16.71 1.06
CA ILE A 129 7.98 -15.38 1.49
C ILE A 129 7.47 -14.30 0.53
N GLN A 130 7.59 -14.52 -0.78
CA GLN A 130 7.10 -13.58 -1.79
C GLN A 130 5.58 -13.36 -1.64
N ALA A 131 4.81 -14.43 -1.42
CA ALA A 131 3.38 -14.33 -1.19
C ALA A 131 3.05 -13.53 0.10
N ILE A 132 3.78 -13.79 1.20
CA ILE A 132 3.60 -13.07 2.46
C ILE A 132 3.90 -11.57 2.29
N ILE A 133 5.00 -11.22 1.60
CA ILE A 133 5.39 -9.82 1.36
C ILE A 133 4.29 -9.08 0.58
N LEU A 134 3.72 -9.69 -0.46
CA LEU A 134 2.62 -9.10 -1.22
C LEU A 134 1.36 -8.88 -0.36
N CYS A 135 1.02 -9.86 0.48
CA CYS A 135 -0.13 -9.74 1.40
C CYS A 135 0.08 -8.64 2.45
N VAL A 136 1.25 -8.59 3.10
CA VAL A 136 1.58 -7.58 4.12
C VAL A 136 1.66 -6.19 3.50
N GLY A 137 2.27 -6.05 2.32
CA GLY A 137 2.32 -4.79 1.57
C GLY A 137 0.92 -4.26 1.23
N GLY A 138 0.00 -5.14 0.81
CA GLY A 138 -1.40 -4.78 0.55
C GLY A 138 -2.11 -4.25 1.79
N ILE A 139 -1.99 -4.96 2.93
CA ILE A 139 -2.59 -4.54 4.21
C ILE A 139 -2.03 -3.19 4.65
N PHE A 140 -0.72 -2.99 4.54
CA PHE A 140 -0.07 -1.73 4.91
C PHE A 140 -0.58 -0.55 4.08
N CYS A 141 -0.74 -0.73 2.76
CA CYS A 141 -1.34 0.29 1.88
C CYS A 141 -2.77 0.65 2.29
N VAL A 142 -3.58 -0.34 2.66
CA VAL A 142 -4.95 -0.11 3.16
C VAL A 142 -4.93 0.70 4.46
N ILE A 143 -4.08 0.34 5.42
CA ILE A 143 -3.97 1.03 6.72
C ILE A 143 -3.51 2.49 6.54
N LEU A 144 -2.47 2.73 5.74
CA LEU A 144 -2.00 4.09 5.45
C LEU A 144 -3.06 4.92 4.72
N GLY A 145 -3.76 4.31 3.75
CA GLY A 145 -4.88 4.92 3.06
C GLY A 145 -6.00 5.34 4.02
N TYR A 146 -6.36 4.47 4.95
CA TYR A 146 -7.38 4.74 5.97
C TYR A 146 -6.96 5.84 6.95
N LYS A 147 -5.71 5.82 7.42
CA LYS A 147 -5.17 6.87 8.32
C LYS A 147 -5.16 8.24 7.65
N LYS A 148 -4.73 8.31 6.37
CA LYS A 148 -4.75 9.56 5.59
C LYS A 148 -6.18 10.04 5.33
N TYR A 149 -7.10 9.12 5.06
CA TYR A 149 -8.52 9.43 4.91
C TYR A 149 -9.10 10.06 6.18
N ASN A 150 -8.90 9.46 7.36
CA ASN A 150 -9.40 10.00 8.63
C ASN A 150 -8.82 11.37 8.97
N LYS A 151 -7.51 11.58 8.76
CA LYS A 151 -6.87 12.88 9.00
C LYS A 151 -7.43 13.99 8.07
N GLY A 152 -7.82 13.64 6.85
CA GLY A 152 -8.53 14.55 5.95
C GLY A 152 -9.95 14.89 6.40
N VAL A 153 -10.63 13.96 7.09
CA VAL A 153 -11.97 14.19 7.67
C VAL A 153 -11.90 15.13 8.87
N GLU A 154 -10.93 14.95 9.78
CA GLU A 154 -10.74 15.83 10.95
C GLU A 154 -10.47 17.28 10.54
N ASN A 155 -9.59 17.50 9.57
CA ASN A 155 -9.27 18.85 9.08
C ASN A 155 -10.48 19.55 8.42
N HIS A 156 -11.40 18.80 7.81
CA HIS A 156 -12.64 19.33 7.24
C HIS A 156 -13.80 19.46 8.25
N GLY A 157 -13.71 18.78 9.40
CA GLY A 157 -14.68 18.86 10.49
C GLY A 157 -14.48 20.11 11.35
N ILE A 158 -13.23 20.50 11.58
CA ILE A 158 -12.88 21.69 12.36
C ILE A 158 -13.25 22.98 11.60
N SER A 159 -13.21 22.98 10.26
CA SER A 159 -13.59 24.14 9.44
C SER A 159 -15.11 24.39 9.31
N LYS A 160 -15.96 23.58 9.97
CA LYS A 160 -17.43 23.76 9.99
C LYS A 160 -17.97 24.34 11.30
N MET A 161 -17.10 24.62 12.27
CA MET A 161 -17.47 25.10 13.61
C MET A 161 -16.92 26.49 13.95
N SER A 162 -16.36 27.22 12.97
CA SER A 162 -15.94 28.61 13.14
C SER A 162 -16.64 29.51 12.14
#